data_AF-A0A9D5P0C3-F1
#
_entry.id   AF-A0A9D5P0C3-F1
#
_cell.length_a   1.000
_cell.length_b   1.000
_cell.length_c   1.000
_cell.angle_alpha   90.00
_cell.angle_beta   90.00
_cell.angle_gamma   90.00
#
_symmetry.space_group_name_H-M   'P 1'
#
loop_
_entity.id
_entity.type
_entity.pdbx_description
1 polymer ?
#
loop_
_entity_poly.entity_id
_entity_poly.type
_entity_poly.pdbx_seq_one_letter_code
_entity_poly.pdbx_strand_id
1 'polypeptide(L)' 'MIETLLITALIIAIGMAFLLVKVLSKPNGEFSSQHIHDSEAMKERGIHCVLDQDREMRHKSVHAVAEKSK' A
#
# COMPACT_ATOMS: atom_id res chain seq x y z
N MET A 1 3.97 6.25 40.79
CA MET A 1 3.62 7.01 39.57
C MET A 1 4.78 7.10 38.59
N ILE A 2 5.97 7.52 39.00
CA ILE A 2 7.12 7.61 38.07
C ILE A 2 7.57 6.22 37.60
N GLU A 3 7.61 5.22 38.47
CA GLU A 3 7.97 3.84 38.10
C GLU A 3 7.05 3.27 37.00
N THR A 4 5.74 3.48 37.14
CA THR A 4 4.76 3.06 36.12
C THR A 4 4.94 3.81 34.80
N LEU A 5 5.33 5.09 34.83
CA LEU A 5 5.65 5.86 33.63
C LEU A 5 6.93 5.37 32.95
N LEU A 6 7.95 5.00 33.73
CA LEU A 6 9.20 4.45 33.20
C LEU A 6 8.98 3.08 32.54
N ILE A 7 8.21 2.20 33.19
CA ILE A 7 7.91 0.87 32.66
C ILE A 7 7.08 0.98 31.37
N THR A 8 6.07 1.85 31.33
CA THR A 8 5.26 2.04 30.12
C THR A 8 6.06 2.67 28.97
N ALA A 9 6.92 3.66 29.25
CA ALA A 9 7.82 4.23 28.25
C ALA A 9 8.82 3.18 27.69
N LEU A 10 9.35 2.31 28.56
CA LEU A 10 10.25 1.22 28.14
C LEU A 10 9.55 0.24 27.19
N ILE A 11 8.31 -0.14 27.47
CA ILE A 11 7.53 -1.05 26.61
C ILE A 11 7.29 -0.41 25.23
N ILE A 12 6.92 0.86 25.19
CA ILE A 12 6.70 1.60 23.93
C ILE A 12 8.01 1.69 23.13
N ALA A 13 9.12 1.99 23.80
CA ALA A 13 10.43 2.08 23.15
C ALA A 13 10.85 0.74 22.52
N ILE A 14 10.62 -0.38 23.20
CA ILE A 14 10.87 -1.72 22.67
C ILE A 14 9.96 -2.00 21.45
N GLY A 15 8.68 -1.62 21.51
CA GLY A 15 7.76 -1.76 20.38
C GLY A 15 8.21 -0.96 19.15
N MET A 16 8.63 0.29 19.35
CA MET A 16 9.17 1.13 18.29
C MET A 16 10.46 0.55 17.68
N ALA A 17 11.35 -0.01 18.51
CA ALA A 17 12.57 -0.66 18.04
C ALA A 17 12.26 -1.84 17.11
N PHE A 18 11.31 -2.71 17.46
CA PHE A 18 10.90 -3.82 16.60
C PHE A 18 10.28 -3.37 15.28
N LEU A 19 9.47 -2.30 15.29
CA LEU A 19 8.91 -1.72 14.06
C LEU A 19 10.02 -1.20 13.13
N LEU A 20 11.03 -0.53 13.69
CA LEU A 20 12.17 -0.02 12.94
C LEU A 20 13.04 -1.13 12.36
N VAL A 21 13.28 -2.22 13.09
CA VAL A 21 14.03 -3.39 12.57
C VAL A 21 13.39 -3.94 11.29
N LYS A 22 12.05 -4.00 11.21
CA LYS A 22 11.35 -4.46 10.01
C LYS A 22 11.52 -3.52 8.81
N VAL A 23 11.62 -2.20 9.04
CA VAL A 23 11.81 -1.20 7.99
C VAL A 23 13.28 -1.18 7.53
N LEU A 24 14.23 -1.20 8.46
CA LEU A 24 15.67 -1.23 8.18
C LEU A 24 16.14 -2.55 7.55
N SER A 25 15.45 -3.67 7.81
CA SER A 25 15.76 -4.96 7.18
C SER A 25 15.25 -5.07 5.74
N LYS A 26 14.43 -4.13 5.26
CA LYS A 26 14.07 -4.07 3.84
C LYS A 26 15.19 -3.39 3.07
N PRO A 27 15.65 -3.96 1.93
CA PRO A 27 16.81 -3.47 1.19
C PRO A 27 16.71 -2.01 0.70
N ASN A 28 15.50 -1.46 0.59
CA ASN A 28 15.27 -0.08 0.17
C ASN A 28 14.72 0.84 1.26
N GLY A 29 14.56 0.40 2.53
CA GLY A 29 14.11 1.25 3.64
C GLY A 29 12.74 1.92 3.49
N GLU A 30 12.05 1.71 2.37
CA GLU A 30 10.79 2.33 2.01
C GLU A 30 9.62 1.41 2.36
N PHE A 31 8.53 2.03 2.80
CA PHE A 31 7.25 1.34 2.83
C PHE A 31 6.91 0.95 1.38
N SER A 32 6.46 -0.30 1.18
CA SER A 32 5.97 -0.71 -0.13
C SER A 32 4.90 0.28 -0.56
N SER A 33 5.04 0.84 -1.75
CA SER A 33 4.07 1.74 -2.34
C SER A 33 2.67 1.14 -2.23
N GLN A 34 1.75 1.88 -1.62
CA GLN A 34 0.33 1.51 -1.56
C GLN A 34 -0.33 1.62 -2.95
N HIS A 35 0.36 2.25 -3.91
CA HIS A 35 -0.05 2.32 -5.29
C HIS A 35 0.25 1.00 -6.01
N ILE A 36 -0.82 0.36 -6.51
CA ILE A 36 -0.74 -0.91 -7.25
C ILE A 36 0.20 -0.81 -8.46
N HIS A 37 0.30 0.37 -9.08
CA HIS A 37 1.16 0.61 -10.25
C HIS A 37 2.65 0.58 -9.94
N ASP A 38 3.04 0.93 -8.72
CA ASP A 38 4.43 1.03 -8.28
C ASP A 38 4.94 -0.32 -7.72
N SER A 39 4.08 -1.34 -7.66
CA SER A 39 4.43 -2.68 -7.20
C SER A 39 4.79 -3.57 -8.38
N GLU A 40 6.09 -3.86 -8.53
CA GLU A 40 6.59 -4.81 -9.53
C GLU A 40 5.91 -6.18 -9.42
N ALA A 41 5.67 -6.66 -8.21
CA ALA A 41 4.97 -7.92 -7.94
C ALA A 41 3.50 -7.93 -8.41
N MET A 42 2.79 -6.78 -8.39
CA MET A 42 1.43 -6.69 -8.92
C MET A 42 1.44 -6.59 -10.45
N LYS A 43 2.44 -5.91 -11.01
CA LYS A 43 2.67 -5.83 -12.46
C LYS A 43 2.99 -7.21 -13.07
N GLU A 44 3.82 -8.02 -12.42
CA GLU A 44 4.10 -9.41 -12.85
C GLU A 44 2.84 -10.29 -12.87
N ARG A 45 1.89 -10.01 -11.98
CA ARG A 45 0.58 -10.71 -11.93
C ARG A 45 -0.43 -10.16 -12.94
N GLY A 46 -0.08 -9.13 -13.71
CA GLY A 46 -0.97 -8.46 -14.65
C GLY A 46 -2.11 -7.67 -13.98
N ILE A 47 -1.97 -7.34 -12.69
CA ILE A 47 -2.99 -6.62 -11.93
C ILE A 47 -2.70 -5.11 -12.03
N HIS A 48 -3.59 -4.38 -12.70
CA HIS A 48 -3.50 -2.92 -12.87
C HIS A 48 -4.60 -2.16 -12.11
N CYS A 49 -4.74 -0.86 -12.35
CA CYS A 49 -5.74 -0.03 -11.69
C CYS A 49 -7.15 -0.62 -11.88
N VAL A 50 -7.94 -0.67 -10.82
CA VAL A 50 -9.31 -1.20 -10.86
C VAL A 50 -10.18 -0.49 -11.90
N LEU A 51 -9.96 0.80 -12.14
CA LEU A 51 -10.70 1.57 -13.16
C LEU A 51 -10.35 1.12 -14.58
N ASP A 52 -9.10 0.77 -14.82
CA ASP A 52 -8.62 0.31 -16.12
C ASP A 52 -9.04 -1.16 -16.34
N GLN A 53 -8.93 -2.01 -15.32
CA GLN A 53 -9.46 -3.39 -15.34
C GLN A 53 -10.96 -3.40 -15.63
N ASP A 54 -11.71 -2.54 -14.95
CA ASP A 54 -13.15 -2.43 -15.16
C ASP A 54 -13.47 -1.88 -16.56
N ARG A 55 -12.68 -0.93 -17.07
CA ARG A 55 -12.79 -0.44 -18.45
C ARG A 55 -12.53 -1.55 -19.48
N GLU A 56 -11.54 -2.40 -19.26
CA GLU A 56 -11.20 -3.51 -20.16
C GLU A 56 -12.24 -4.64 -20.14
N MET A 57 -12.80 -4.94 -18.96
CA MET A 57 -13.86 -5.94 -18.82
C MET A 57 -15.23 -5.46 -19.30
N ARG A 58 -15.44 -4.15 -19.47
CA ARG A 58 -16.67 -3.63 -20.06
C ARG A 58 -16.76 -4.02 -21.54
N HIS A 59 -17.72 -4.87 -21.87
CA HIS A 59 -18.11 -5.11 -23.26
C HIS A 59 -18.60 -3.80 -23.92
N LYS A 60 -18.27 -3.60 -25.20
CA LYS A 60 -18.82 -2.48 -26.00
C LYS A 60 -20.34 -2.58 -26.03
N SER A 61 -21.00 -1.76 -25.22
CA SER A 61 -22.45 -1.59 -25.28
C SER A 61 -22.80 -0.86 -26.57
N VAL A 62 -23.78 -1.40 -27.30
CA VAL A 62 -24.35 -0.76 -28.51
C VAL A 62 -25.01 0.58 -28.17
N HIS A 63 -25.38 0.77 -26.90
CA HIS A 63 -26.00 1.98 -26.37
C HIS A 63 -25.02 2.84 -25.54
N ALA A 64 -23.72 2.56 -25.61
CA ALA A 64 -22.73 3.35 -24.88
C ALA A 64 -22.73 4.81 -25.39
N VAL A 65 -23.02 5.74 -24.49
CA VAL A 65 -22.87 7.18 -24.75
C VAL A 65 -21.40 7.54 -24.58
N ALA A 66 -20.87 8.43 -25.43
CA ALA A 66 -19.48 8.87 -25.34
C ALA A 66 -19.20 9.50 -23.96
N GLU A 67 -18.32 8.89 -23.18
CA GLU A 67 -17.84 9.49 -21.93
C GLU A 67 -17.11 10.80 -22.28
N LYS A 68 -17.51 11.91 -21.65
CA LYS A 68 -16.88 13.21 -21.88
C LYS A 68 -15.45 13.13 -21.36
N SER A 69 -14.45 13.17 -22.25
CA SER A 69 -13.05 13.21 -21.81
C SER A 69 -12.83 14.48 -20.99
N LYS A 70 -12.25 14.32 -19.82
CA LYS A 70 -11.89 15.43 -18.94
C LYS A 70 -10.58 16.04 -19.37
#